data_AF-A0A5D2UUZ7-F1
#
_entry.id   AF-A0A5D2UUZ7-F1
#
_cell.length_a   1.000
_cell.length_b   1.000
_cell.length_c   1.000
_cell.angle_alpha   90.00
_cell.angle_beta   90.00
_cell.angle_gamma   90.00
#
_symmetry.space_group_name_H-M   'P 1'
#
loop_
_entity.id
_entity.type
_entity.pdbx_description
1 polymer ?
#
loop_
_entity_poly.entity_id
_entity_poly.type
_entity_poly.pdbx_seq_one_letter_code
_entity_poly.pdbx_strand_id
1 'polypeptide(L)'
;MDNSAVQSQGSISSISTSHQTLDPNGNAASANGPSEFVNHGLILWNQTRQLWVGNKKSENQPQQAREPKLNWNATYESLLGSNKLFPQPIPLSEMIDFLVDVWEQEGLYD
;
A
#
# COMPACT_ATOMS: atom_id res chain seq x y z
N MET A 1 -35.92 12.97 -2.28
CA MET A 1 -35.31 14.27 -2.61
C MET A 1 -34.00 14.37 -1.85
N ASP A 2 -32.99 13.85 -2.53
CA ASP A 2 -31.58 14.24 -2.59
C ASP A 2 -31.16 15.55 -1.89
N ASN A 3 -30.03 15.48 -1.17
CA ASN A 3 -29.05 16.57 -1.13
C ASN A 3 -27.70 16.02 -0.63
N SER A 4 -26.85 15.56 -1.54
CA SER A 4 -25.76 16.34 -2.17
C SER A 4 -24.53 16.44 -1.26
N ALA A 5 -23.67 15.42 -1.40
CA ALA A 5 -22.33 15.38 -0.82
C ALA A 5 -21.48 16.53 -1.39
N VAL A 6 -20.83 17.26 -0.48
CA VAL A 6 -19.83 18.28 -0.75
C VAL A 6 -18.68 17.67 -1.55
N GLN A 7 -18.60 18.01 -2.85
CA GLN A 7 -17.42 17.77 -3.67
C GLN A 7 -16.40 18.88 -3.39
N SER A 8 -15.34 18.55 -2.65
CA SER A 8 -14.17 19.42 -2.56
C SER A 8 -13.52 19.55 -3.94
N GLN A 9 -13.65 20.72 -4.56
CA GLN A 9 -12.84 21.12 -5.70
C GLN A 9 -11.39 21.34 -5.24
N GLY A 10 -10.56 20.31 -5.37
CA GLY A 10 -9.11 20.44 -5.32
C GLY A 10 -8.59 20.80 -6.71
N SER A 11 -8.58 22.09 -7.06
CA SER A 11 -7.88 22.57 -8.25
C SER A 11 -6.37 22.43 -8.03
N ILE A 12 -5.73 21.45 -8.67
CA ILE A 12 -4.27 21.37 -8.76
C ILE A 12 -3.83 22.00 -10.08
N SER A 13 -3.07 23.08 -9.94
CA SER A 13 -2.47 23.85 -11.03
C SER A 13 -1.49 23.02 -11.85
N SER A 14 -1.39 23.38 -13.14
CA SER A 14 -0.63 22.73 -14.19
C SER A 14 0.88 22.67 -13.90
N ILE A 15 1.48 21.47 -13.95
CA ILE A 15 2.92 21.31 -14.09
C ILE A 15 3.20 21.17 -15.59
N SER A 16 3.63 22.25 -16.24
CA SER A 16 4.14 22.23 -17.61
C SER A 16 5.58 21.74 -17.61
N THR A 17 5.80 20.45 -17.84
CA THR A 17 7.10 19.95 -18.29
C THR A 17 7.05 19.80 -19.80
N SER A 18 7.46 20.86 -20.51
CA SER A 18 7.57 20.86 -21.96
C SER A 18 8.70 19.91 -22.38
N HIS A 19 8.38 18.67 -22.74
CA HIS A 19 9.28 17.82 -23.52
C HIS A 19 9.03 18.12 -25.00
N GLN A 20 9.76 19.09 -25.55
CA GLN A 20 9.80 19.36 -26.99
C GLN A 20 10.68 18.30 -27.64
N THR A 21 10.09 17.25 -28.19
CA THR A 21 10.74 16.39 -29.18
C THR A 21 10.47 16.99 -30.56
N LEU A 22 11.53 17.55 -31.14
CA LEU A 22 11.52 18.16 -32.47
C LEU A 22 11.70 17.06 -33.53
N ASP A 23 10.65 16.71 -34.26
CA ASP A 23 10.74 15.85 -35.45
C ASP A 23 10.88 16.72 -36.72
N PRO A 24 11.89 16.49 -37.58
CA PRO A 24 12.12 17.29 -38.77
C PRO A 24 11.50 16.62 -40.01
N ASN A 25 10.18 16.48 -40.11
CA ASN A 25 9.54 16.28 -41.41
C ASN A 25 8.03 16.59 -41.34
N GLY A 26 7.62 17.73 -41.88
CA GLY A 26 6.26 18.23 -41.74
C GLY A 26 5.25 17.53 -42.65
N ASN A 27 4.05 17.29 -42.12
CA ASN A 27 2.77 17.28 -42.83
C ASN A 27 1.64 17.44 -41.80
N ALA A 28 1.05 18.63 -41.72
CA ALA A 28 -0.06 18.93 -40.83
C ALA A 28 -1.40 18.42 -41.42
N ALA A 29 -1.98 17.38 -40.81
CA ALA A 29 -3.43 17.10 -40.83
C ALA A 29 -3.79 15.91 -39.92
N SER A 30 -4.04 16.16 -38.63
CA SER A 30 -5.16 15.57 -37.86
C SER A 30 -5.07 16.08 -36.44
N ALA A 31 -6.12 16.76 -36.00
CA ALA A 31 -6.28 17.22 -34.64
C ALA A 31 -6.14 16.04 -33.69
N ASN A 32 -5.08 16.00 -32.89
CA ASN A 32 -4.98 15.16 -31.70
C ASN A 32 -3.99 15.86 -30.77
N GLY A 33 -4.49 16.37 -29.66
CA GLY A 33 -3.64 16.95 -28.61
C GLY A 33 -2.58 15.96 -28.14
N PRO A 34 -1.54 16.44 -27.42
CA PRO A 34 -0.52 15.55 -26.88
C PRO A 34 -1.19 14.45 -26.04
N SER A 35 -0.85 13.19 -26.33
CA SER A 35 -1.30 12.05 -25.54
C SER A 35 -1.03 12.32 -24.06
N GLU A 36 -2.07 12.27 -23.23
CA GLU A 36 -1.93 12.48 -21.79
C GLU A 36 -0.96 11.43 -21.22
N PHE A 37 -0.03 11.86 -20.37
CA PHE A 37 0.91 10.94 -19.73
C PHE A 37 0.15 10.01 -18.76
N VAL A 38 0.19 8.71 -19.02
CA VAL A 38 -0.39 7.69 -18.14
C VAL A 38 0.70 7.10 -17.25
N ASN A 39 0.59 7.30 -15.94
CA ASN A 39 1.46 6.66 -14.96
C ASN A 39 1.03 5.21 -14.69
N HIS A 40 1.53 4.29 -15.52
CA HIS A 40 1.23 2.86 -15.41
C HIS A 40 1.68 2.25 -14.07
N GLY A 41 2.78 2.75 -13.48
CA GLY A 41 3.28 2.27 -12.19
C GLY A 41 2.34 2.59 -11.03
N LEU A 42 1.81 3.81 -10.99
CA LEU A 42 0.80 4.21 -10.00
C LEU A 42 -0.48 3.37 -10.10
N ILE A 43 -0.93 3.08 -11.33
CA ILE A 43 -2.11 2.26 -11.58
C ILE A 43 -1.88 0.85 -11.02
N LEU A 44 -0.75 0.22 -11.34
CA LEU A 44 -0.42 -1.13 -10.86
C LEU A 44 -0.29 -1.18 -9.33
N TRP A 45 0.33 -0.18 -8.72
CA TRP A 45 0.45 -0.09 -7.26
C TRP A 45 -0.91 0.04 -6.59
N ASN A 46 -1.80 0.89 -7.11
CA ASN A 46 -3.16 1.05 -6.58
C ASN A 46 -3.96 -0.25 -6.70
N GLN A 47 -3.89 -0.94 -7.83
CA GLN A 47 -4.54 -2.25 -8.02
C GLN A 47 -4.01 -3.28 -7.02
N THR A 48 -2.69 -3.35 -6.86
CA THR A 48 -2.04 -4.26 -5.91
C THR A 48 -2.50 -3.94 -4.48
N ARG A 49 -2.42 -2.67 -4.06
CA ARG A 49 -2.90 -2.24 -2.74
C ARG A 49 -4.36 -2.62 -2.50
N GLN A 50 -5.24 -2.44 -3.50
CA GLN A 50 -6.65 -2.80 -3.36
C GLN A 50 -6.84 -4.30 -3.12
N LEU A 51 -6.03 -5.18 -3.73
CA LEU A 51 -6.06 -6.62 -3.44
C LEU A 51 -5.61 -6.94 -2.01
N TRP A 52 -4.64 -6.19 -1.48
CA TRP A 52 -4.15 -6.37 -0.10
C TRP A 52 -5.16 -5.88 0.95
N VAL A 53 -5.88 -4.79 0.65
CA VAL A 53 -6.88 -4.19 1.56
C VAL A 53 -8.27 -4.82 1.37
N GLY A 54 -8.56 -5.39 0.20
CA GLY A 54 -9.89 -5.78 -0.26
C GLY A 54 -10.49 -7.03 0.36
N ASN A 55 -9.79 -7.73 1.27
CA ASN A 55 -10.32 -8.91 1.96
C ASN A 55 -10.70 -8.65 3.43
N LYS A 56 -10.96 -7.41 3.84
CA LYS A 56 -11.54 -7.09 5.16
C LYS A 56 -13.02 -7.46 5.28
N LYS A 57 -13.43 -8.64 4.81
CA LYS A 57 -14.70 -9.26 5.21
C LYS A 57 -14.51 -10.02 6.51
N SER A 58 -14.25 -9.28 7.58
CA SER A 58 -14.43 -9.73 8.97
C SER A 58 -14.65 -8.51 9.86
N GLU A 59 -15.60 -7.65 9.47
CA GLU A 59 -16.05 -6.54 10.33
C GLU A 59 -16.96 -7.04 11.47
N ASN A 60 -17.34 -8.32 11.49
CA ASN A 60 -18.28 -8.88 12.47
C ASN A 60 -17.85 -10.26 13.00
N GLN A 61 -16.55 -10.51 13.19
CA GLN A 61 -16.17 -11.53 14.16
C GLN A 61 -15.67 -10.78 15.40
N PRO A 62 -16.28 -10.94 16.60
CA PRO A 62 -15.55 -10.63 17.81
C PRO A 62 -14.22 -11.35 17.67
N GLN A 63 -13.12 -10.68 18.02
CA GLN A 63 -11.81 -11.31 18.18
C GLN A 63 -11.98 -12.44 19.19
N GLN A 64 -12.48 -13.60 18.74
CA GLN A 64 -12.36 -14.82 19.50
C GLN A 64 -10.87 -14.90 19.74
N ALA A 65 -10.49 -15.05 21.01
CA ALA A 65 -9.12 -15.23 21.44
C ALA A 65 -8.53 -16.40 20.65
N ARG A 66 -8.03 -16.08 19.45
CA ARG A 66 -7.39 -17.04 18.58
C ARG A 66 -6.07 -17.29 19.28
N GLU A 67 -5.77 -18.56 19.49
CA GLU A 67 -4.49 -18.94 20.07
C GLU A 67 -3.37 -18.21 19.30
N PRO A 68 -2.43 -17.58 20.02
CA PRO A 68 -1.26 -16.98 19.41
C PRO A 68 -0.61 -17.98 18.46
N LYS A 69 -0.37 -17.54 17.22
CA LYS A 69 0.31 -18.33 16.19
C LYS A 69 1.81 -18.31 16.39
N LEU A 70 2.32 -17.23 16.98
CA LEU A 70 3.68 -17.07 17.43
C LEU A 70 3.83 -17.82 18.74
N ASN A 71 4.92 -18.56 18.82
CA ASN A 71 5.35 -19.16 20.06
C ASN A 71 5.85 -18.04 20.98
N TRP A 72 5.36 -17.97 22.21
CA TRP A 72 5.83 -17.02 23.24
C TRP A 72 7.33 -17.15 23.53
N ASN A 73 7.93 -18.31 23.24
CA ASN A 73 9.35 -18.58 23.41
C ASN A 73 10.16 -18.42 22.11
N ALA A 74 9.57 -17.81 21.08
CA ALA A 74 10.28 -17.54 19.84
C ALA A 74 11.28 -16.39 20.04
N THR A 75 12.45 -16.47 19.42
CA THR A 75 13.42 -15.38 19.35
C THR A 75 13.30 -14.63 18.03
N TYR A 76 13.76 -13.38 17.99
CA TYR A 76 13.81 -12.57 16.77
C TYR A 76 14.50 -13.33 15.63
N GLU A 77 15.68 -13.89 15.90
CA GLU A 77 16.44 -14.69 14.93
C GLU A 77 15.66 -15.92 14.44
N SER A 78 14.89 -16.58 15.30
CA SER A 78 14.09 -17.74 14.90
C SER A 78 12.92 -17.39 14.00
N LEU A 79 12.35 -16.19 14.10
CA LEU A 79 11.19 -15.77 13.32
C LEU A 79 11.57 -14.95 12.08
N LEU A 80 12.57 -14.09 12.20
CA LEU A 80 12.92 -13.07 11.21
C LEU A 80 14.36 -13.21 10.70
N GLY A 81 15.16 -14.14 11.22
CA GLY A 81 16.50 -14.45 10.72
C GLY A 81 16.51 -15.11 9.33
N SER A 82 15.34 -15.40 8.74
CA SER A 82 15.22 -15.91 7.37
C SER A 82 14.05 -15.28 6.62
N ASN A 83 14.16 -15.19 5.30
CA ASN A 83 13.08 -14.72 4.42
C ASN A 83 12.08 -15.83 4.03
N LYS A 84 12.06 -16.96 4.76
CA LYS A 84 11.10 -18.03 4.50
C LYS A 84 9.71 -17.59 4.95
N LEU A 85 8.70 -17.92 4.16
CA LEU A 85 7.31 -17.64 4.51
C LEU A 85 6.92 -18.42 5.77
N PHE A 86 6.11 -17.80 6.62
CA PHE A 86 5.54 -18.47 7.78
C PHE A 86 4.61 -19.61 7.34
N PRO A 87 4.55 -20.73 8.09
CA PRO A 87 3.65 -21.85 7.78
C PRO A 87 2.17 -21.45 7.73
N GLN A 88 1.81 -20.40 8.46
CA GLN A 88 0.48 -19.82 8.51
C GLN A 88 0.54 -18.29 8.57
N PRO A 89 -0.43 -17.56 7.99
CA PRO A 89 -0.43 -16.09 8.03
C PRO A 89 -0.51 -15.59 9.47
N ILE A 90 0.41 -14.73 9.90
CA ILE A 90 0.40 -14.16 11.26
C ILE A 90 -0.39 -12.84 11.24
N PRO A 91 -1.37 -12.64 12.13
CA PRO A 91 -2.02 -11.35 12.33
C PRO A 91 -0.99 -10.25 12.59
N LEU A 92 -1.14 -9.10 11.94
CA LEU A 92 -0.18 -8.01 12.07
C LEU A 92 -0.03 -7.53 13.52
N SER A 93 -1.12 -7.47 14.29
CA SER A 93 -1.06 -7.09 15.71
C SER A 93 -0.14 -7.99 16.51
N GLU A 94 -0.20 -9.30 16.27
CA GLU A 94 0.61 -10.29 16.98
C GLU A 94 2.11 -10.14 16.70
N MET A 95 2.47 -9.82 15.45
CA MET A 95 3.87 -9.53 15.10
C MET A 95 4.35 -8.22 15.73
N ILE A 96 3.48 -7.21 15.84
CA ILE A 96 3.81 -5.94 16.51
C ILE A 96 4.05 -6.18 17.99
N ASP A 97 3.13 -6.87 18.68
CA ASP A 97 3.25 -7.19 20.11
C ASP A 97 4.58 -7.93 20.39
N PHE A 98 4.89 -8.96 19.58
CA PHE A 98 6.17 -9.68 19.67
C PHE A 98 7.41 -8.77 19.52
N LEU A 99 7.40 -7.86 18.53
CA LEU A 99 8.55 -6.99 18.28
C LEU A 99 8.75 -5.97 19.40
N VAL A 100 7.66 -5.45 19.97
CA VAL A 100 7.71 -4.56 21.13
C VAL A 100 8.36 -5.29 22.31
N ASP A 101 7.92 -6.52 22.61
CA ASP A 101 8.49 -7.32 23.70
C ASP A 101 10.00 -7.57 23.52
N VAL A 102 10.45 -7.87 22.29
CA VAL A 102 11.87 -8.07 21.97
C VAL A 102 12.67 -6.79 22.19
N TRP A 103 12.18 -5.65 21.69
CA TRP A 103 12.89 -4.38 21.80
C TRP A 103 12.98 -3.88 23.25
N GLU A 104 11.95 -4.11 24.05
CA GLU A 104 11.98 -3.83 25.50
C GLU A 104 13.02 -4.71 26.21
N GLN A 105 13.10 -6.00 25.87
CA GLN A 105 14.11 -6.91 26.43
C GLN A 105 15.55 -6.54 26.04
N GLU A 106 15.75 -6.02 24.83
CA GLU A 106 17.07 -5.57 24.35
C GLU A 106 17.48 -4.18 24.87
N GLY A 107 16.58 -3.47 25.57
CA GLY A 107 16.87 -2.14 26.12
C GLY A 107 16.97 -1.04 25.06
N LEU A 108 16.31 -1.21 23.90
CA LEU A 108 16.31 -0.21 22.81
C LEU A 108 15.47 1.03 23.12
N TYR A 109 14.74 1.02 24.25
CA TYR A 109 13.87 2.09 24.69
C TYR A 109 14.39 2.88 25.91
N ASP A 110 15.61 2.60 26.39
CA ASP A 110 16.29 3.32 27.50
C ASP A 110 17.09 4.55 27.05
#